data_AF-A0A2M7F4C2-F1
#
_entry.id   AF-A0A2M7F4C2-F1
#
_cell.length_a   1.000
_cell.length_b   1.000
_cell.length_c   1.000
_cell.angle_alpha   90.00
_cell.angle_beta   90.00
_cell.angle_gamma   90.00
#
_symmetry.space_group_name_H-M   'P 1'
#
loop_
_entity.id
_entity.type
_entity.pdbx_description
1 polymer ?
#
loop_
_entity_poly.entity_id
_entity_poly.type
_entity_poly.pdbx_seq_one_letter_code
_entity_poly.pdbx_strand_id
1 'polypeptide(L)'
;MEKVPFFFLSLVFGLMAVRGQVLEATRLEAAPLPVAERIGVVFYGILFYLRKTLFPDWFAPFYGIPYELRSSNPWVYLSPVAVILITAALVRLRRSYPALLAVWLSYVVMLLPVSGLFQSGIQIAADRYSYLPTLGLFVLIGSGFGSILRDAAGETNGRNRVIAVAVLLAAVLSATVYQTRNYMEHWRNSESFWSLEKEYYPYEPRVYLNMGEYFQKTHRVDDAIRLYREAIRLHPDFVLVYKKLGYVYNNMGRYSDA
;
A
#
# COMPACT_ATOMS: atom_id res chain seq x y z
N MET A 1 -26.54 17.78 26.26
CA MET A 1 -27.11 16.42 26.14
C MET A 1 -27.23 15.93 24.70
N GLU A 2 -27.38 16.82 23.71
CA GLU A 2 -27.58 16.46 22.30
C GLU A 2 -26.45 15.67 21.64
N LYS A 3 -25.21 15.74 22.15
CA LYS A 3 -24.05 15.00 21.61
C LYS A 3 -23.91 13.57 22.15
N VAL A 4 -24.65 13.24 23.22
CA VAL A 4 -24.55 11.94 23.90
C VAL A 4 -24.99 10.78 22.99
N PRO A 5 -26.08 10.88 22.21
CA PRO A 5 -26.46 9.83 21.26
C PRO A 5 -25.39 9.58 20.18
N PHE A 6 -24.78 10.64 19.67
CA PHE A 6 -23.72 10.53 18.66
C PHE A 6 -22.44 9.90 19.22
N PHE A 7 -22.08 10.24 20.46
CA PHE A 7 -20.96 9.60 21.14
C PHE A 7 -21.22 8.11 21.39
N PHE A 8 -22.44 7.74 21.79
CA PHE A 8 -22.80 6.34 21.98
C PHE A 8 -22.76 5.56 20.66
N LEU A 9 -23.33 6.12 19.59
CA LEU A 9 -23.26 5.53 18.26
C LEU A 9 -21.81 5.38 17.78
N SER A 10 -20.98 6.42 17.92
CA SER A 10 -19.57 6.34 17.51
C SER A 10 -18.79 5.30 18.31
N LEU A 11 -19.07 5.16 19.61
CA LEU A 11 -18.49 4.12 20.45
C LEU A 11 -18.91 2.71 19.97
N VAL A 12 -20.19 2.49 19.69
CA VAL A 12 -20.70 1.21 19.18
C VAL A 12 -20.06 0.87 17.83
N PHE A 13 -20.04 1.80 16.86
CA PHE A 13 -19.39 1.58 15.58
C PHE A 13 -17.88 1.37 15.71
N GLY A 14 -17.22 2.09 16.63
CA GLY A 14 -15.80 1.88 16.95
C GLY A 14 -15.52 0.48 17.48
N LEU A 15 -16.31 0.00 18.43
CA LEU A 15 -16.18 -1.36 18.98
C LEU A 15 -16.47 -2.44 17.93
N MET A 16 -17.49 -2.22 17.08
CA MET A 16 -17.79 -3.13 15.95
C MET A 16 -16.64 -3.17 14.95
N ALA A 17 -16.04 -2.02 14.62
CA ALA A 17 -14.90 -1.94 13.71
C ALA A 17 -13.67 -2.69 14.26
N VAL A 18 -13.33 -2.47 15.54
CA VAL A 18 -12.21 -3.19 16.19
C VAL A 18 -12.49 -4.70 16.21
N ARG A 19 -13.71 -5.12 16.57
CA ARG A 19 -14.08 -6.54 16.55
C ARG A 19 -13.98 -7.14 15.16
N GLY A 20 -14.43 -6.42 14.13
CA GLY A 20 -14.30 -6.84 12.73
C GLY A 20 -12.85 -7.04 12.31
N GLN A 21 -11.96 -6.12 12.68
CA GLN A 21 -10.53 -6.23 12.41
C GLN A 21 -9.89 -7.45 13.11
N VAL A 22 -10.22 -7.70 14.37
CA VAL A 22 -9.70 -8.87 15.11
C VAL A 22 -10.17 -10.17 14.47
N LEU A 23 -11.46 -10.28 14.11
CA LEU A 23 -11.99 -11.48 13.45
C LEU A 23 -11.30 -11.74 12.11
N GLU A 24 -11.04 -10.69 11.34
CA GLU A 24 -10.38 -10.80 10.05
C GLU A 24 -8.90 -11.20 10.19
N ALA A 25 -8.18 -10.61 11.16
CA ALA A 25 -6.79 -10.99 11.45
C ALA A 25 -6.67 -12.48 11.83
N THR A 26 -7.60 -12.99 12.65
CA THR A 26 -7.65 -14.41 13.01
C THR A 26 -7.93 -15.30 11.80
N ARG A 27 -8.86 -14.89 10.90
CA ARG A 27 -9.15 -15.64 9.66
C ARG A 27 -7.98 -15.70 8.70
N LEU A 28 -7.17 -14.65 8.66
CA LEU A 28 -6.02 -14.53 7.77
C LEU A 28 -4.73 -15.12 8.37
N GLU A 29 -4.81 -15.75 9.55
CA GLU A 29 -3.67 -16.27 10.31
C GLU A 29 -2.54 -15.23 10.44
N ALA A 30 -2.94 -13.96 10.63
CA ALA A 30 -2.04 -12.82 10.67
C ALA A 30 -1.50 -12.63 12.09
N ALA A 31 -0.19 -12.84 12.28
CA ALA A 31 0.45 -12.46 13.54
C ALA A 31 0.40 -10.92 13.70
N PRO A 32 -0.10 -10.39 14.83
CA PRO A 32 -0.08 -8.96 15.07
C PRO A 32 1.36 -8.47 15.24
N LEU A 33 1.70 -7.34 14.62
CA LEU A 33 3.02 -6.76 14.77
C LEU A 33 3.24 -6.25 16.21
N PRO A 34 4.45 -6.39 16.78
CA PRO A 34 4.85 -5.68 17.98
C PRO A 34 4.67 -4.16 17.85
N VAL A 35 4.41 -3.47 18.97
CA VAL A 35 4.17 -2.02 18.98
C VAL A 35 5.32 -1.23 18.35
N ALA A 36 6.56 -1.64 18.58
CA ALA A 36 7.74 -0.98 18.00
C ALA A 36 7.75 -1.07 16.46
N GLU A 37 7.39 -2.23 15.91
CA GLU A 37 7.31 -2.42 14.45
C GLU A 37 6.15 -1.62 13.85
N ARG A 38 5.01 -1.52 14.56
CA ARG A 38 3.89 -0.66 14.14
C ARG A 38 4.30 0.80 14.01
N ILE A 39 5.10 1.31 14.95
CA ILE A 39 5.63 2.68 14.86
C ILE A 39 6.52 2.81 13.61
N GLY A 40 7.37 1.83 13.32
CA GLY A 40 8.16 1.78 12.09
C GLY A 40 7.29 1.83 10.83
N VAL A 41 6.22 1.04 10.78
CA VAL A 41 5.25 1.03 9.66
C VAL A 41 4.62 2.40 9.44
N VAL A 42 4.36 3.17 10.49
CA VAL A 42 3.75 4.50 10.37
C VAL A 42 4.69 5.45 9.63
N PHE A 43 5.94 5.54 10.07
CA PHE A 43 6.94 6.38 9.41
C PHE A 43 7.24 5.91 8.00
N TYR A 44 7.33 4.60 7.82
CA TYR A 44 7.49 4.00 6.50
C TYR A 44 6.31 4.37 5.58
N GLY A 45 5.08 4.23 6.04
CA GLY A 45 3.87 4.56 5.28
C GLY A 45 3.82 6.02 4.82
N ILE A 46 4.22 6.96 5.68
CA ILE A 46 4.33 8.39 5.34
C ILE A 46 5.28 8.60 4.15
N LEU A 47 6.44 7.94 4.14
CA LEU A 47 7.39 8.09 3.03
C LEU A 47 7.01 7.25 1.81
N PHE A 48 6.42 6.07 2.03
CA PHE A 48 5.93 5.20 0.98
C PHE A 48 4.96 5.97 0.07
N TYR A 49 3.93 6.60 0.65
CA TYR A 49 2.94 7.34 -0.12
C TYR A 49 3.51 8.61 -0.75
N LEU A 50 4.43 9.31 -0.07
CA LEU A 50 5.09 10.49 -0.63
C LEU A 50 5.93 10.10 -1.85
N ARG A 51 6.72 9.03 -1.73
CA ARG A 51 7.52 8.47 -2.83
C ARG A 51 6.61 8.05 -3.98
N LYS A 52 5.54 7.29 -3.73
CA LYS A 52 4.58 6.86 -4.76
C LYS A 52 3.90 8.01 -5.49
N THR A 53 3.71 9.15 -4.81
CA THR A 53 3.12 10.35 -5.42
C THR A 53 4.09 11.02 -6.40
N LEU A 54 5.37 11.10 -6.02
CA LEU A 54 6.41 11.76 -6.84
C LEU A 54 6.97 10.82 -7.93
N PHE A 55 7.06 9.55 -7.61
CA PHE A 55 7.61 8.46 -8.41
C PHE A 55 6.62 7.30 -8.35
N PRO A 56 5.63 7.27 -9.26
CA PRO A 56 4.60 6.23 -9.28
C PRO A 56 5.18 4.93 -9.84
N ASP A 57 6.11 4.31 -9.12
CA ASP A 57 6.81 3.09 -9.48
C ASP A 57 6.33 1.88 -8.65
N TRP A 58 6.75 0.67 -9.03
CA TRP A 58 6.57 -0.56 -8.25
C TRP A 58 5.13 -0.84 -7.77
N PHE A 59 4.17 -0.95 -8.68
CA PHE A 59 2.80 -1.32 -8.31
C PHE A 59 2.72 -2.81 -7.99
N ALA A 60 2.49 -3.13 -6.72
CA ALA A 60 2.18 -4.48 -6.29
C ALA A 60 0.68 -4.56 -5.98
N PRO A 61 -0.03 -5.60 -6.42
CA PRO A 61 -1.42 -5.79 -6.05
C PRO A 61 -1.65 -5.85 -4.53
N PHE A 62 -0.65 -6.34 -3.80
CA PHE A 62 -0.63 -6.44 -2.35
C PHE A 62 0.71 -5.92 -1.79
N TYR A 63 0.66 -5.17 -0.68
CA TYR A 63 1.87 -4.70 0.03
C TYR A 63 1.95 -5.40 1.39
N GLY A 64 2.63 -6.55 1.42
CA GLY A 64 2.62 -7.49 2.54
C GLY A 64 3.65 -7.20 3.65
N ILE A 65 3.36 -7.68 4.87
CA ILE A 65 4.13 -7.37 6.08
C ILE A 65 5.53 -8.05 6.22
N PRO A 66 5.94 -9.16 5.59
CA PRO A 66 7.16 -9.84 6.03
C PRO A 66 8.48 -9.43 5.33
N TYR A 67 8.46 -8.65 4.23
CA TYR A 67 9.70 -8.27 3.51
C TYR A 67 10.18 -6.84 3.84
N GLU A 68 9.23 -5.92 4.02
CA GLU A 68 9.55 -4.50 4.23
C GLU A 68 9.94 -4.16 5.68
N LEU A 69 9.56 -5.01 6.64
CA LEU A 69 9.81 -4.80 8.08
C LEU A 69 10.83 -5.73 8.71
N ARG A 70 11.52 -6.58 7.93
CA ARG A 70 12.66 -7.33 8.49
C ARG A 70 13.66 -6.33 9.06
N SER A 71 14.24 -6.63 10.21
CA SER A 71 15.30 -5.82 10.84
C SER A 71 16.50 -5.57 9.92
N SER A 72 16.65 -6.35 8.85
CA SER A 72 17.64 -6.13 7.79
C SER A 72 17.28 -5.02 6.79
N ASN A 73 16.04 -4.52 6.77
CA ASN A 73 15.60 -3.50 5.83
C ASN A 73 15.94 -2.10 6.37
N PRO A 74 16.85 -1.35 5.73
CA PRO A 74 17.27 -0.03 6.20
C PRO A 74 16.13 1.00 6.21
N TRP A 75 15.11 0.82 5.37
CA TRP A 75 14.00 1.78 5.27
C TRP A 75 13.20 1.90 6.57
N VAL A 76 13.13 0.85 7.39
CA VAL A 76 12.46 0.89 8.70
C VAL A 76 13.10 1.92 9.63
N TYR A 77 14.43 2.07 9.57
CA TYR A 77 15.20 2.98 10.42
C TYR A 77 15.40 4.35 9.80
N LEU A 78 15.51 4.42 8.47
CA LEU A 78 15.68 5.69 7.75
C LEU A 78 14.38 6.50 7.70
N SER A 79 13.22 5.84 7.71
CA SER A 79 11.93 6.52 7.55
C SER A 79 11.59 7.49 8.69
N PRO A 80 11.76 7.13 9.98
CA PRO A 80 11.57 8.07 11.08
C PRO A 80 12.49 9.29 10.98
N VAL A 81 13.77 9.07 10.65
CA VAL A 81 14.76 10.15 10.53
C VAL A 81 14.37 11.12 9.41
N ALA A 82 14.02 10.62 8.23
CA ALA A 82 13.61 11.45 7.11
C ALA A 82 12.32 12.23 7.40
N VAL A 83 11.32 11.62 8.04
CA VAL A 83 10.08 12.32 8.44
C VAL A 83 10.37 13.45 9.44
N ILE A 84 11.27 13.22 10.41
CA ILE A 84 11.70 14.25 11.37
C ILE A 84 12.40 15.40 10.65
N LEU A 85 13.33 15.10 9.74
CA LEU A 85 14.08 16.12 9.00
C LEU A 85 13.17 16.95 8.09
N ILE A 86 12.25 16.31 7.36
CA ILE A 86 11.24 17.01 6.54
C ILE A 86 10.40 17.92 7.42
N THR A 87 9.89 17.40 8.55
CA THR A 87 9.07 18.18 9.47
C THR A 87 9.84 19.38 10.03
N ALA A 88 11.09 19.19 10.47
CA ALA A 88 11.93 20.26 11.00
C ALA A 88 12.21 21.34 9.95
N ALA A 89 12.51 20.95 8.71
CA ALA A 89 12.70 21.88 7.59
C ALA A 89 11.43 22.69 7.32
N LEU A 90 10.26 22.05 7.29
CA LEU A 90 8.99 22.74 7.07
C LEU A 90 8.59 23.67 8.23
N VAL A 91 8.90 23.28 9.47
CA VAL A 91 8.74 24.15 10.65
C VAL A 91 9.67 25.36 10.58
N ARG A 92 10.90 25.20 10.08
CA ARG A 92 11.82 26.32 9.84
C ARG A 92 11.26 27.29 8.78
N LEU A 93 10.67 26.74 7.72
CA LEU A 93 10.11 27.49 6.59
C LEU A 93 8.72 28.08 6.85
N ARG A 94 8.07 27.76 7.98
CA ARG A 94 6.67 28.13 8.27
C ARG A 94 6.37 29.63 8.22
N ARG A 95 7.37 30.48 8.40
CA ARG A 95 7.21 31.95 8.36
C ARG A 95 7.15 32.47 6.91
N SER A 96 7.90 31.85 6.01
CA SER A 96 7.98 32.24 4.60
C SER A 96 6.97 31.49 3.74
N TYR A 97 6.76 30.20 4.03
CA TYR A 97 5.90 29.30 3.25
C TYR A 97 5.00 28.48 4.17
N PRO A 98 4.04 29.12 4.88
CA PRO A 98 3.15 28.43 5.83
C PRO A 98 2.33 27.31 5.17
N ALA A 99 2.02 27.45 3.88
CA ALA A 99 1.27 26.46 3.11
C ALA A 99 1.96 25.09 3.06
N LEU A 100 3.30 25.04 2.99
CA LEU A 100 4.04 23.77 2.93
C LEU A 100 3.86 22.96 4.22
N LEU A 101 3.97 23.62 5.37
CA LEU A 101 3.76 22.98 6.67
C LEU A 101 2.30 22.57 6.84
N ALA A 102 1.34 23.41 6.44
CA ALA A 102 -0.08 23.08 6.54
C ALA A 102 -0.43 21.82 5.75
N VAL A 103 0.05 21.71 4.51
CA VAL A 103 -0.17 20.54 3.65
C VAL A 103 0.52 19.30 4.18
N TRP A 104 1.75 19.44 4.70
CA TRP A 104 2.46 18.32 5.32
C TRP A 104 1.72 17.78 6.55
N LEU A 105 1.24 18.66 7.42
CA LEU A 105 0.47 18.26 8.60
C LEU A 105 -0.87 17.63 8.20
N SER A 106 -1.58 18.20 7.21
CA SER A 106 -2.83 17.59 6.73
C SER A 106 -2.59 16.22 6.12
N TYR A 107 -1.51 16.05 5.36
CA TYR A 107 -1.09 14.78 4.78
C TYR A 107 -0.84 13.72 5.85
N VAL A 108 -0.03 14.03 6.86
CA VAL A 108 0.27 13.11 7.97
C VAL A 108 -1.00 12.76 8.73
N VAL A 109 -1.82 13.76 9.10
CA VAL A 109 -3.06 13.54 9.87
C VAL A 109 -4.05 12.66 9.12
N MET A 110 -4.22 12.86 7.80
CA MET A 110 -5.12 12.03 6.99
C MET A 110 -4.62 10.59 6.83
N LEU A 111 -3.31 10.33 6.93
CA LEU A 111 -2.76 8.98 6.91
C LEU A 111 -2.88 8.24 8.24
N LEU A 112 -2.96 8.94 9.38
CA LEU A 112 -2.98 8.30 10.70
C LEU A 112 -4.03 7.17 10.86
N PRO A 113 -5.29 7.31 10.41
CA PRO A 113 -6.30 6.25 10.60
C PRO A 113 -6.01 4.97 9.83
N VAL A 114 -5.29 5.08 8.72
CA VAL A 114 -4.90 3.97 7.83
C VAL A 114 -3.41 3.63 7.97
N SER A 115 -2.74 4.26 8.94
CA SER A 115 -1.36 3.99 9.29
C SER A 115 -1.27 2.69 10.08
N GLY A 116 -0.09 2.07 10.09
CA GLY A 116 0.17 0.84 10.85
C GLY A 116 -0.07 0.92 12.36
N LEU A 117 -0.44 2.08 12.92
CA LEU A 117 -0.92 2.21 14.30
C LEU A 117 -2.12 1.31 14.57
N PHE A 118 -3.10 1.33 13.66
CA PHE A 118 -4.31 0.51 13.72
C PHE A 118 -4.21 -0.56 12.63
N GLN A 119 -3.38 -1.59 12.89
CA GLN A 119 -3.14 -2.66 11.93
C GLN A 119 -4.48 -3.30 11.50
N SER A 120 -4.85 -3.07 10.24
CA SER A 120 -6.03 -3.64 9.61
C SER A 120 -5.57 -4.66 8.57
N GLY A 121 -5.62 -5.94 8.94
CA GLY A 121 -5.24 -7.03 8.06
C GLY A 121 -3.74 -7.27 7.95
N ILE A 122 -3.33 -7.71 6.76
CA ILE A 122 -2.02 -8.31 6.46
C ILE A 122 -1.18 -7.43 5.53
N GLN A 123 -1.67 -6.23 5.23
CA GLN A 123 -1.02 -5.24 4.41
C GLN A 123 -0.45 -4.11 5.26
N ILE A 124 0.71 -3.59 4.86
CA ILE A 124 1.30 -2.36 5.45
C ILE A 124 0.85 -1.10 4.71
N ALA A 125 0.41 -1.24 3.46
CA ALA A 125 -0.05 -0.15 2.63
C ALA A 125 -1.10 -0.65 1.62
N ALA A 126 -1.89 0.29 1.10
CA ALA A 126 -2.72 0.11 -0.08
C ALA A 126 -2.78 1.42 -0.87
N ASP A 127 -2.74 1.36 -2.20
CA ASP A 127 -2.71 2.55 -3.05
C ASP A 127 -3.91 3.48 -2.80
N ARG A 128 -5.10 2.89 -2.53
CA ARG A 128 -6.33 3.64 -2.23
C ARG A 128 -6.25 4.58 -1.03
N TYR A 129 -5.30 4.38 -0.12
CA TYR A 129 -5.13 5.23 1.04
C TYR A 129 -4.43 6.55 0.70
N SER A 130 -3.79 6.68 -0.48
CA SER A 130 -3.10 7.91 -0.87
C SER A 130 -4.04 9.03 -1.33
N TYR A 131 -5.23 8.69 -1.86
CA TYR A 131 -6.05 9.62 -2.64
C TYR A 131 -6.37 10.94 -1.92
N LEU A 132 -6.88 10.86 -0.69
CA LEU A 132 -7.18 12.06 0.11
C LEU A 132 -5.93 12.74 0.68
N PRO A 133 -4.98 12.02 1.32
CA PRO A 133 -3.76 12.64 1.82
C PRO A 133 -3.00 13.46 0.77
N THR A 134 -2.88 12.95 -0.46
CA THR A 134 -2.04 13.58 -1.50
C THR A 134 -2.66 14.81 -2.14
N LEU A 135 -3.95 15.11 -1.89
CA LEU A 135 -4.65 16.22 -2.52
C LEU A 135 -3.96 17.57 -2.24
N GLY A 136 -3.54 17.80 -1.00
CA GLY A 136 -2.81 19.02 -0.65
C GLY A 136 -1.48 19.18 -1.40
N LEU A 137 -0.78 18.06 -1.66
CA LEU A 137 0.47 18.07 -2.43
C LEU A 137 0.21 18.49 -3.88
N PHE A 138 -0.84 17.97 -4.52
CA PHE A 138 -1.22 18.36 -5.88
C PHE A 138 -1.67 19.82 -5.97
N VAL A 139 -2.35 20.34 -4.95
CA VAL A 139 -2.69 21.77 -4.88
C VAL A 139 -1.43 22.63 -4.82
N LEU A 140 -0.41 22.25 -4.04
CA LEU A 140 0.87 22.97 -4.01
C LEU A 140 1.60 22.91 -5.36
N ILE A 141 1.70 21.73 -5.96
CA ILE A 141 2.36 21.53 -7.25
C ILE A 141 1.65 22.37 -8.33
N GLY A 142 0.32 22.29 -8.39
CA GLY A 142 -0.49 23.08 -9.32
C GLY A 142 -0.36 24.59 -9.08
N SER A 143 -0.31 25.03 -7.82
CA SER A 143 -0.07 26.45 -7.49
C SER A 143 1.30 26.92 -7.95
N GLY A 144 2.33 26.08 -7.81
CA GLY A 144 3.69 26.36 -8.29
C GLY A 144 3.77 26.48 -9.81
N PHE A 145 3.13 25.57 -10.55
CA PHE A 145 3.00 25.73 -12.00
C PHE A 145 2.19 26.97 -12.37
N GLY A 146 1.10 27.25 -11.66
CA GLY A 146 0.28 28.44 -11.87
C GLY A 146 1.01 29.75 -11.62
N SER A 147 1.94 29.84 -10.67
CA SER A 147 2.79 31.03 -10.51
C SER A 147 3.77 31.16 -11.68
N ILE A 148 4.44 30.08 -12.09
CA ILE A 148 5.37 30.11 -13.23
C ILE A 148 4.67 30.58 -14.51
N LEU A 149 3.45 30.08 -14.76
CA LEU A 149 2.66 30.45 -15.94
C LEU A 149 2.17 31.90 -15.89
N ARG A 150 1.80 32.41 -14.70
CA ARG A 150 1.42 33.82 -14.52
C ARG A 150 2.59 34.77 -14.75
N ASP A 151 3.75 34.46 -14.17
CA ASP A 151 4.96 35.28 -14.33
C ASP A 151 5.45 35.27 -15.78
N ALA A 152 5.33 34.12 -16.47
CA ALA A 152 5.65 33.98 -17.87
C ALA A 152 4.79 34.86 -18.79
N ALA A 153 3.55 35.22 -18.42
CA ALA A 153 2.70 36.05 -19.28
C ALA A 153 3.22 37.49 -19.47
N GLY A 154 4.09 37.97 -18.57
CA GLY A 154 4.64 39.33 -18.60
C GLY A 154 6.10 39.45 -19.07
N GLU A 155 6.78 38.33 -19.36
CA GLU A 155 8.23 38.32 -19.68
C GLU A 155 8.52 37.94 -21.13
N THR A 156 9.58 38.49 -21.70
CA THR A 156 10.07 38.19 -23.07
C THR A 156 10.42 36.71 -23.26
N ASN A 157 10.87 36.03 -22.20
CA ASN A 157 11.17 34.58 -22.20
C ASN A 157 9.98 33.71 -21.74
N GLY A 158 8.80 34.31 -21.55
CA GLY A 158 7.60 33.64 -21.05
C GLY A 158 7.19 32.41 -21.85
N ARG A 159 7.24 32.52 -23.18
CA ARG A 159 6.89 31.41 -24.09
C ARG A 159 7.70 30.15 -23.81
N ASN A 160 9.01 30.28 -23.55
CA ASN A 160 9.87 29.12 -23.31
C ASN A 160 9.54 28.45 -21.97
N ARG A 161 9.18 29.22 -20.93
CA ARG A 161 8.72 28.68 -19.64
C ARG A 161 7.41 27.93 -19.78
N VAL A 162 6.44 28.49 -20.52
CA VAL A 162 5.15 27.82 -20.79
C VAL A 162 5.38 26.51 -21.54
N ILE A 163 6.20 26.52 -22.59
CA ILE A 163 6.56 25.31 -23.34
C ILE A 163 7.24 24.29 -22.42
N ALA A 164 8.19 24.71 -21.58
CA ALA A 164 8.87 23.81 -20.65
C ALA A 164 7.90 23.16 -19.65
N VAL A 165 6.97 23.93 -19.07
CA VAL A 165 5.92 23.39 -18.19
C VAL A 165 5.01 22.42 -18.95
N ALA A 166 4.56 22.77 -20.15
CA ALA A 166 3.71 21.90 -20.97
C ALA A 166 4.41 20.58 -21.35
N VAL A 167 5.69 20.65 -21.74
CA VAL A 167 6.52 19.48 -22.05
C VAL A 167 6.71 18.61 -20.82
N LEU A 168 6.99 19.20 -19.65
CA LEU A 168 7.12 18.46 -18.40
C LEU A 168 5.80 17.75 -18.04
N LEU A 169 4.67 18.45 -18.09
CA LEU A 169 3.36 17.86 -17.81
C LEU A 169 3.00 16.75 -18.80
N ALA A 170 3.29 16.95 -20.09
CA ALA A 170 3.11 15.92 -21.11
C ALA A 170 3.99 14.70 -20.85
N ALA A 171 5.26 14.90 -20.48
CA ALA A 171 6.18 13.81 -20.16
C ALA A 171 5.70 13.01 -18.92
N VAL A 172 5.26 13.69 -17.86
CA VAL A 172 4.68 13.05 -16.66
C VAL A 172 3.40 12.27 -17.03
N LEU A 173 2.53 12.85 -17.85
CA LEU A 173 1.32 12.16 -18.31
C LEU A 173 1.66 10.93 -19.15
N SER A 174 2.58 11.05 -20.11
CA SER A 174 3.02 9.91 -20.93
C SER A 174 3.64 8.80 -20.07
N ALA A 175 4.48 9.15 -19.09
CA ALA A 175 5.08 8.19 -18.17
C ALA A 175 4.03 7.46 -17.31
N THR A 176 3.05 8.18 -16.77
CA THR A 176 1.96 7.58 -15.96
C THR A 176 1.01 6.71 -16.80
N VAL A 177 0.71 7.11 -18.04
CA VAL A 177 -0.06 6.29 -18.99
C VAL A 177 0.69 5.01 -19.33
N TYR A 178 1.99 5.11 -19.60
CA TYR A 178 2.84 3.95 -19.89
C TYR A 178 2.87 2.97 -18.72
N GLN A 179 3.12 3.46 -17.50
CA GLN A 179 3.14 2.62 -16.30
C GLN A 179 1.79 1.98 -16.02
N THR A 180 0.69 2.73 -16.16
CA THR A 180 -0.66 2.18 -16.00
C THR A 180 -0.92 1.06 -17.00
N ARG A 181 -0.56 1.24 -18.28
CA ARG A 181 -0.76 0.21 -19.31
C ARG A 181 0.00 -1.08 -18.98
N ASN A 182 1.28 -0.97 -18.65
CA ASN A 182 2.10 -2.13 -18.29
C ASN A 182 1.55 -2.84 -17.04
N TYR A 183 1.10 -2.07 -16.05
CA TYR A 183 0.54 -2.66 -14.83
C TYR A 183 -0.77 -3.40 -15.11
N MET A 184 -1.67 -2.80 -15.91
CA MET A 184 -2.96 -3.39 -16.27
C MET A 184 -2.83 -4.74 -17.00
N GLU A 185 -1.72 -5.01 -17.70
CA GLU A 185 -1.48 -6.32 -18.31
C GLU A 185 -1.48 -7.45 -17.28
N HIS A 186 -0.96 -7.20 -16.08
CA HIS A 186 -0.91 -8.19 -15.01
C HIS A 186 -2.29 -8.45 -14.39
N TRP A 187 -3.21 -7.49 -14.47
CA TRP A 187 -4.60 -7.62 -13.98
C TRP A 187 -5.54 -8.31 -14.96
N ARG A 188 -5.09 -8.68 -16.16
CA ARG A 188 -5.93 -9.30 -17.19
C ARG A 188 -6.46 -10.68 -16.78
N ASN A 189 -5.66 -11.46 -16.05
CA ASN A 189 -6.07 -12.78 -15.58
C ASN A 189 -5.36 -13.14 -14.26
N SER A 190 -5.88 -14.17 -13.59
CA SER A 190 -5.36 -14.59 -12.29
C SER A 190 -3.94 -15.16 -12.36
N GLU A 191 -3.53 -15.78 -13.47
CA GLU A 191 -2.19 -16.36 -13.61
C GLU A 191 -1.14 -15.26 -13.70
N SER A 192 -1.36 -14.22 -14.52
CA SER A 192 -0.48 -13.05 -14.61
C SER A 192 -0.44 -12.28 -13.29
N PHE A 193 -1.58 -12.17 -12.61
CA PHE A 193 -1.70 -11.52 -11.31
C PHE A 193 -0.84 -12.23 -10.25
N TRP A 194 -1.03 -13.54 -10.07
CA TRP A 194 -0.30 -14.30 -9.05
C TRP A 194 1.18 -14.49 -9.41
N SER A 195 1.52 -14.49 -10.70
CA SER A 195 2.92 -14.53 -11.14
C SER A 195 3.66 -13.25 -10.75
N LEU A 196 3.03 -12.09 -10.92
CA LEU A 196 3.60 -10.80 -10.48
C LEU A 196 3.76 -10.75 -8.96
N GLU A 197 2.73 -11.17 -8.22
CA GLU A 197 2.78 -11.27 -6.76
C GLU A 197 3.92 -12.20 -6.28
N LYS A 198 4.15 -13.31 -6.98
CA LYS A 198 5.25 -14.23 -6.67
C LYS A 198 6.62 -13.61 -6.96
N GLU A 199 6.73 -12.79 -7.99
CA GLU A 199 7.97 -12.07 -8.30
C GLU A 199 8.32 -11.07 -7.20
N TYR A 200 7.34 -10.30 -6.72
CA TYR A 200 7.56 -9.34 -5.64
C TYR A 200 7.69 -9.99 -4.26
N TYR A 201 6.93 -11.06 -4.00
CA TYR A 201 6.87 -11.71 -2.69
C TYR A 201 7.10 -13.23 -2.82
N PRO A 202 8.29 -13.67 -3.24
CA PRO A 202 8.57 -15.09 -3.48
C PRO A 202 8.54 -15.94 -2.20
N TYR A 203 8.55 -15.31 -1.03
CA TYR A 203 8.52 -15.96 0.29
C TYR A 203 7.18 -15.78 1.01
N GLU A 204 6.17 -15.19 0.37
CA GLU A 204 4.85 -15.01 0.97
C GLU A 204 3.98 -16.26 0.70
N PRO A 205 3.71 -17.10 1.72
CA PRO A 205 2.98 -18.36 1.53
C PRO A 205 1.56 -18.16 0.96
N ARG A 206 0.93 -17.00 1.21
CA ARG A 206 -0.41 -16.69 0.67
C ARG A 206 -0.43 -16.57 -0.85
N VAL A 207 0.66 -16.14 -1.47
CA VAL A 207 0.76 -16.11 -2.94
C VAL A 207 0.61 -17.52 -3.51
N TYR A 208 1.32 -18.49 -2.94
CA TYR A 208 1.26 -19.90 -3.35
C TYR A 208 -0.10 -20.53 -3.03
N LEU A 209 -0.68 -20.24 -1.87
CA LEU A 209 -2.04 -20.67 -1.51
C LEU A 209 -3.08 -20.19 -2.54
N ASN A 210 -3.10 -18.90 -2.85
CA ASN A 210 -4.11 -18.34 -3.75
C ASN A 210 -3.90 -18.76 -5.20
N MET A 211 -2.64 -18.84 -5.65
CA MET A 211 -2.30 -19.38 -6.97
C MET A 211 -2.67 -20.86 -7.09
N GLY A 212 -2.49 -21.64 -6.01
CA GLY A 212 -2.93 -23.03 -5.94
C GLY A 212 -4.45 -23.15 -6.01
N GLU A 213 -5.20 -22.29 -5.30
CA GLU A 213 -6.67 -22.24 -5.40
C GLU A 213 -7.14 -21.89 -6.82
N TYR A 214 -6.43 -20.99 -7.51
CA TYR A 214 -6.72 -20.71 -8.91
C TYR A 214 -6.54 -21.96 -9.79
N PHE A 215 -5.39 -22.64 -9.73
CA PHE A 215 -5.15 -23.83 -10.55
C PHE A 215 -6.07 -25.00 -10.20
N GLN A 216 -6.46 -25.12 -8.93
CA GLN A 216 -7.47 -26.07 -8.51
C GLN A 216 -8.80 -25.82 -9.23
N LYS A 217 -9.25 -24.55 -9.29
CA LYS A 217 -10.49 -24.16 -9.97
C LYS A 217 -10.42 -24.33 -11.48
N THR A 218 -9.24 -24.26 -12.08
CA THR A 218 -9.03 -24.48 -13.52
C THR A 218 -8.65 -25.94 -13.86
N HIS A 219 -8.94 -26.90 -12.97
CA HIS A 219 -8.68 -28.33 -13.14
C HIS A 219 -7.20 -28.72 -13.33
N ARG A 220 -6.26 -27.83 -13.02
CA ARG A 220 -4.81 -28.09 -13.00
C ARG A 220 -4.40 -28.56 -11.60
N VAL A 221 -4.93 -29.71 -11.19
CA VAL A 221 -4.87 -30.19 -9.80
C VAL A 221 -3.45 -30.48 -9.33
N ASP A 222 -2.61 -31.08 -10.18
CA ASP A 222 -1.21 -31.37 -9.83
C ASP A 222 -0.41 -30.09 -9.56
N ASP A 223 -0.69 -29.01 -10.30
CA ASP A 223 -0.05 -27.71 -10.11
C ASP A 223 -0.49 -27.08 -8.78
N ALA A 224 -1.79 -27.21 -8.45
CA ALA A 224 -2.32 -26.77 -7.16
C ALA A 224 -1.65 -27.49 -5.99
N ILE A 225 -1.50 -28.82 -6.05
CA ILE A 225 -0.82 -29.61 -5.02
C ILE A 225 0.63 -29.15 -4.84
N ARG A 226 1.37 -28.93 -5.93
CA ARG A 226 2.76 -28.43 -5.85
C ARG A 226 2.83 -27.07 -5.17
N LEU A 227 1.93 -26.14 -5.52
CA LEU A 227 1.90 -24.82 -4.90
C LEU A 227 1.49 -24.87 -3.42
N TYR A 228 0.53 -25.72 -3.04
CA TYR A 228 0.19 -25.92 -1.63
C TYR A 228 1.36 -26.49 -0.83
N ARG A 229 2.14 -27.41 -1.40
CA ARG A 229 3.37 -27.90 -0.75
C ARG A 229 4.42 -26.81 -0.58
N GLU A 230 4.57 -25.91 -1.55
CA GLU A 230 5.45 -24.74 -1.41
C GLU A 230 4.96 -23.77 -0.32
N ALA A 231 3.65 -23.52 -0.24
CA ALA A 231 3.07 -22.71 0.83
C ALA A 231 3.34 -23.31 2.22
N ILE A 232 3.20 -24.64 2.36
CA ILE A 232 3.55 -25.39 3.58
C ILE A 232 5.04 -25.30 3.89
N ARG A 233 5.91 -25.39 2.88
CA ARG A 233 7.37 -25.26 3.06
C ARG A 233 7.75 -23.89 3.61
N LEU A 234 7.07 -22.83 3.15
CA LEU A 234 7.32 -21.45 3.60
C LEU A 234 6.71 -21.16 4.97
N HIS A 235 5.55 -21.75 5.29
CA HIS A 235 4.88 -21.59 6.57
C HIS A 235 4.25 -22.93 7.00
N PRO A 236 5.01 -23.78 7.73
CA PRO A 236 4.57 -25.12 8.12
C PRO A 236 3.32 -25.15 9.00
N ASP A 237 3.01 -24.05 9.70
CA ASP A 237 1.85 -23.95 10.58
C ASP A 237 0.63 -23.31 9.89
N PHE A 238 0.66 -23.12 8.56
CA PHE A 238 -0.41 -22.45 7.81
C PHE A 238 -1.64 -23.36 7.63
N VAL A 239 -2.54 -23.35 8.62
CA VAL A 239 -3.67 -24.29 8.72
C VAL A 239 -4.56 -24.24 7.48
N LEU A 240 -4.80 -23.04 6.93
CA LEU A 240 -5.61 -22.86 5.74
C LEU A 240 -5.09 -23.65 4.53
N VAL A 241 -3.77 -23.81 4.37
CA VAL A 241 -3.20 -24.56 3.25
C VAL A 241 -3.49 -26.05 3.37
N TYR A 242 -3.33 -26.62 4.56
CA TYR A 242 -3.68 -28.03 4.81
C TYR A 242 -5.14 -28.31 4.52
N LYS A 243 -6.05 -27.41 4.92
CA LYS A 243 -7.47 -27.52 4.60
C LYS A 243 -7.73 -27.55 3.10
N LYS A 244 -7.04 -26.72 2.31
CA LYS A 244 -7.17 -26.71 0.84
C LYS A 244 -6.60 -27.99 0.23
N LEU A 245 -5.43 -28.43 0.70
CA LEU A 245 -4.78 -29.63 0.21
C LEU A 245 -5.60 -30.90 0.51
N GLY A 246 -6.13 -31.03 1.73
CA GLY A 246 -7.02 -32.14 2.09
C GLY A 246 -8.32 -32.15 1.29
N TYR A 247 -8.90 -30.97 1.03
CA TYR A 247 -10.05 -30.86 0.12
C TYR A 247 -9.71 -31.31 -1.31
N VAL A 248 -8.52 -30.97 -1.82
CA VAL A 248 -8.06 -31.48 -3.12
C VAL A 248 -7.91 -32.99 -3.13
N TYR A 249 -7.25 -33.58 -2.13
CA TYR A 249 -7.07 -35.03 -2.07
C TYR A 249 -8.39 -35.79 -1.91
N ASN A 250 -9.32 -35.26 -1.12
CA ASN A 250 -10.66 -35.82 -0.98
C ASN A 250 -11.40 -35.86 -2.33
N ASN A 251 -11.35 -34.77 -3.11
CA ASN A 251 -11.95 -34.72 -4.44
C ASN A 251 -11.28 -35.67 -5.45
N MET A 252 -10.02 -36.03 -5.24
CA MET A 252 -9.32 -37.05 -6.04
C MET A 252 -9.58 -38.49 -5.57
N GLY A 253 -10.34 -38.69 -4.49
CA GLY A 253 -10.54 -40.01 -3.86
C GLY A 253 -9.32 -40.52 -3.10
N ARG A 254 -8.32 -39.67 -2.83
CA ARG A 254 -7.08 -40.01 -2.12
C ARG A 254 -7.22 -39.76 -0.62
N TYR A 255 -8.12 -40.49 0.03
CA TYR A 255 -8.47 -40.25 1.43
C TYR A 255 -7.32 -40.45 2.43
N SER A 256 -6.34 -41.28 2.11
CA SER A 256 -5.17 -41.49 2.97
C SER A 256 -4.20 -40.31 3.00
N ASP A 257 -4.23 -39.47 1.96
CA ASP A 257 -3.37 -38.29 1.82
C ASP A 257 -4.08 -37.00 2.30
N ALA A 258 -5.39 -37.07 2.56
CA ALA A 258 -6.25 -35.94 2.95
C ALA A 258 -6.20 -35.69 4.47
#